data_AF-A0A430UL14-F1
#
_entry.id   AF-A0A430UL14-F1
#
_cell.length_a   1.000
_cell.length_b   1.000
_cell.length_c   1.000
_cell.angle_alpha   90.00
_cell.angle_beta   90.00
_cell.angle_gamma   90.00
#
_symmetry.space_group_name_H-M   'P 1'
#
loop_
_entity.id
_entity.type
_entity.pdbx_description
1 polymer ?
#
loop_
_entity_poly.entity_id
_entity_poly.type
_entity_poly.pdbx_seq_one_letter_code
_entity_poly.pdbx_strand_id
1 'polypeptide(L)'
;SGGLWGAKEGYGLMVGGEARWVARLEPYLAALAPEGGWVHAGTLGAGHYSKMVHNGVEYALMEAYAEGAELLYAGREELGLDPARILSAWRQGTIVRSFLLDRLAEVVQGPLEGIAPLVEDSGEGRWAVEEGLRRGVALPAMAQALFARWESQGRAGLRFRLLALLRRAFGGHAVRREDEGENLP
;
A
#
# COMPACT_ATOMS: atom_id res chain seq x y z
N SER A 1 13.36 3.96 -7.49
CA SER A 1 12.57 2.87 -6.86
C SER A 1 13.43 1.62 -6.81
N GLY A 2 13.17 0.67 -5.91
CA GLY A 2 13.93 -0.60 -5.81
C GLY A 2 14.46 -0.96 -4.41
N GLY A 3 14.43 -0.02 -3.46
CA GLY A 3 14.81 -0.29 -2.06
C GLY A 3 16.20 -0.92 -1.92
N LEU A 4 16.33 -1.86 -0.98
CA LEU A 4 17.58 -2.61 -0.74
C LEU A 4 17.99 -3.50 -1.93
N TRP A 5 17.02 -3.95 -2.74
CA TRP A 5 17.25 -4.83 -3.89
C TRP A 5 17.90 -4.11 -5.06
N GLY A 6 17.68 -2.80 -5.20
CA GLY A 6 18.23 -2.02 -6.30
C GLY A 6 19.77 -1.97 -6.31
N ALA A 7 20.44 -2.25 -5.19
CA ALA A 7 21.90 -2.37 -5.17
C ALA A 7 22.41 -3.58 -5.98
N LYS A 8 21.59 -4.64 -6.11
CA LYS A 8 21.92 -5.86 -6.86
C LYS A 8 21.24 -5.91 -8.22
N GLU A 9 19.99 -5.46 -8.29
CA GLU A 9 19.11 -5.60 -9.46
C GLU A 9 18.99 -4.30 -10.27
N GLY A 10 19.59 -3.22 -9.79
CA GLY A 10 19.48 -1.88 -10.35
C GLY A 10 18.23 -1.12 -9.87
N TYR A 11 18.28 0.20 -9.98
CA TYR A 11 17.21 1.08 -9.53
C TYR A 11 16.29 1.50 -10.68
N GLY A 12 14.99 1.55 -10.42
CA GLY A 12 14.05 2.23 -11.31
C GLY A 12 14.20 3.75 -11.19
N LEU A 13 14.70 4.42 -12.23
CA LEU A 13 15.04 5.85 -12.19
C LEU A 13 14.12 6.70 -13.07
N MET A 14 13.43 7.65 -12.45
CA MET A 14 12.62 8.66 -13.14
C MET A 14 13.30 10.01 -12.99
N VAL A 15 13.81 10.57 -14.09
CA VAL A 15 14.64 11.78 -14.07
C VAL A 15 13.89 12.94 -14.70
N GLY A 16 13.76 14.05 -13.97
CA GLY A 16 13.21 15.30 -14.51
C GLY A 16 14.31 16.36 -14.65
N GLY A 17 14.32 17.09 -15.76
CA GLY A 17 15.31 18.13 -16.02
C GLY A 17 15.36 18.53 -17.49
N GLU A 18 16.19 19.52 -17.81
CA GLU A 18 16.45 19.87 -19.21
C GLU A 18 17.19 18.73 -19.92
N ALA A 19 16.81 18.44 -21.16
CA ALA A 19 17.35 17.32 -21.94
C ALA A 19 18.89 17.31 -22.01
N ARG A 20 19.53 18.48 -22.18
CA ARG A 20 21.00 18.60 -22.22
C ARG A 20 21.69 18.11 -20.95
N TRP A 21 21.07 18.31 -19.78
CA TRP A 21 21.64 17.89 -18.50
C TRP A 21 21.36 16.41 -18.25
N VAL A 22 20.17 15.93 -18.61
CA VAL A 22 19.82 14.51 -18.50
C VAL A 22 20.70 13.65 -19.42
N ALA A 23 20.92 14.07 -20.66
CA ALA A 23 21.82 13.40 -21.60
C ALA A 23 23.27 13.30 -21.07
N ARG A 24 23.72 14.30 -20.31
CA ARG A 24 25.04 14.25 -19.66
C ARG A 24 25.10 13.26 -18.51
N LEU A 25 23.97 12.98 -17.86
CA LEU A 25 23.86 12.02 -16.75
C LEU A 25 23.59 10.59 -17.23
N GLU A 26 23.17 10.40 -18.49
CA GLU A 26 22.80 9.12 -19.07
C GLU A 26 23.77 7.96 -18.77
N PRO A 27 25.11 8.10 -18.89
CA PRO A 27 26.02 7.00 -18.57
C PRO A 27 25.90 6.51 -17.12
N TYR A 28 25.64 7.41 -16.18
CA TYR A 28 25.46 7.06 -14.76
C TYR A 28 24.08 6.46 -14.51
N LEU A 29 23.04 6.99 -15.17
CA LEU A 29 21.68 6.45 -15.06
C LEU A 29 21.62 5.03 -15.61
N ALA A 30 22.23 4.78 -16.77
CA ALA A 30 22.33 3.46 -17.38
C ALA A 30 23.17 2.47 -16.54
N ALA A 31 24.18 2.95 -15.81
CA ALA A 31 24.97 2.12 -14.91
C ALA A 31 24.21 1.75 -13.62
N LEU A 32 23.31 2.62 -13.15
CA LEU A 32 22.54 2.42 -11.91
C LEU A 32 21.23 1.67 -12.13
N ALA A 33 20.65 1.77 -13.31
CA ALA A 33 19.38 1.15 -13.66
C ALA A 33 19.60 -0.20 -14.38
N PRO A 34 18.66 -1.16 -14.24
CA PRO A 34 18.63 -2.28 -15.16
C PRO A 34 18.34 -1.79 -16.59
N GLU A 35 18.51 -2.66 -17.58
CA GLU A 35 18.18 -2.33 -18.98
C GLU A 35 16.72 -1.83 -19.08
N GLY A 36 16.54 -0.65 -19.67
CA GLY A 36 15.23 0.02 -19.76
C GLY A 36 14.67 0.53 -18.42
N GLY A 37 15.41 0.41 -17.32
CA GLY A 37 14.99 0.77 -15.97
C GLY A 37 15.07 2.26 -15.63
N TRP A 38 15.40 3.12 -16.59
CA TRP A 38 15.40 4.56 -16.40
C TRP A 38 14.69 5.31 -17.53
N VAL A 39 14.17 6.50 -17.22
CA VAL A 39 13.48 7.36 -18.19
C VAL A 39 13.75 8.84 -17.90
N HIS A 40 13.89 9.63 -18.97
CA HIS A 40 13.76 11.09 -18.90
C HIS A 40 12.26 11.43 -18.85
N ALA A 41 11.73 11.61 -17.64
CA ALA A 41 10.30 11.75 -17.37
C ALA A 41 9.71 13.10 -17.80
N GLY A 42 10.55 14.11 -18.06
CA GLY A 42 10.11 15.43 -18.47
C GLY A 42 10.99 16.55 -17.91
N THR A 43 10.41 17.73 -17.75
CA THR A 43 11.10 18.93 -17.25
C THR A 43 11.37 18.86 -15.74
N LEU A 44 11.89 19.95 -15.16
CA LEU A 44 12.16 20.05 -13.73
C LEU A 44 10.95 19.61 -12.89
N GLY A 45 11.18 18.69 -11.95
CA GLY A 45 10.15 18.13 -11.08
C GLY A 45 9.44 16.88 -11.63
N ALA A 46 9.49 16.61 -12.93
CA ALA A 46 8.77 15.48 -13.55
C ALA A 46 9.20 14.12 -12.97
N GLY A 47 10.49 13.92 -12.68
CA GLY A 47 10.98 12.68 -12.08
C GLY A 47 10.39 12.39 -10.70
N HIS A 48 10.37 13.40 -9.81
CA HIS A 48 9.75 13.25 -8.49
C HIS A 48 8.24 13.11 -8.57
N TYR A 49 7.60 13.80 -9.51
CA TYR A 49 6.18 13.63 -9.78
C TYR A 49 5.82 12.19 -10.19
N SER A 50 6.56 11.63 -11.15
CA SER A 50 6.39 10.23 -11.57
C SER A 50 6.62 9.27 -10.41
N LYS A 51 7.65 9.52 -9.57
CA LYS A 51 7.94 8.70 -8.39
C LYS A 51 6.84 8.78 -7.32
N MET A 52 6.25 9.95 -7.12
CA MET A 52 5.12 10.14 -6.22
C MET A 52 3.91 9.31 -6.67
N VAL A 53 3.56 9.36 -7.97
CA VAL A 53 2.48 8.54 -8.53
C VAL A 53 2.80 7.04 -8.40
N HIS A 54 4.04 6.63 -8.67
CA HIS A 54 4.49 5.25 -8.45
C HIS A 54 4.20 4.78 -7.01
N ASN A 55 4.52 5.60 -6.00
CA ASN A 55 4.25 5.23 -4.59
C ASN A 55 2.76 5.16 -4.27
N GLY A 56 1.93 6.00 -4.90
CA GLY A 56 0.46 5.88 -4.79
C GLY A 56 -0.06 4.54 -5.34
N VAL A 57 0.46 4.11 -6.49
CA VAL A 57 0.15 2.78 -7.06
C VAL A 57 0.63 1.66 -6.15
N GLU A 58 1.85 1.77 -5.61
CA GLU A 58 2.43 0.79 -4.68
C GLU A 58 1.51 0.59 -3.45
N TYR A 59 1.00 1.68 -2.87
CA TYR A 59 0.07 1.60 -1.73
C TYR A 59 -1.20 0.81 -2.08
N ALA A 60 -1.82 1.12 -3.21
CA ALA A 60 -3.04 0.45 -3.65
C ALA A 60 -2.82 -1.05 -3.91
N LEU A 61 -1.68 -1.42 -4.50
CA LEU A 61 -1.34 -2.82 -4.75
C LEU A 61 -1.09 -3.58 -3.45
N MET A 62 -0.35 -2.98 -2.51
CA MET A 62 -0.12 -3.60 -1.19
C MET A 62 -1.44 -3.83 -0.45
N GLU A 63 -2.33 -2.84 -0.46
CA GLU A 63 -3.64 -2.95 0.19
C GLU A 63 -4.46 -4.10 -0.40
N ALA A 64 -4.56 -4.17 -1.74
CA ALA A 64 -5.31 -5.24 -2.41
C ALA A 64 -4.78 -6.64 -2.09
N TYR A 65 -3.46 -6.81 -1.97
CA TYR A 65 -2.89 -8.08 -1.53
C TYR A 65 -3.16 -8.39 -0.06
N ALA A 66 -3.13 -7.38 0.81
CA ALA A 66 -3.40 -7.54 2.24
C ALA A 66 -4.87 -7.92 2.49
N GLU A 67 -5.82 -7.22 1.86
CA GLU A 67 -7.25 -7.55 1.91
C GLU A 67 -7.53 -8.98 1.41
N GLY A 68 -6.90 -9.38 0.31
CA GLY A 68 -7.02 -10.73 -0.24
C GLY A 68 -6.44 -11.79 0.70
N ALA A 69 -5.31 -11.51 1.34
CA ALA A 69 -4.73 -12.40 2.34
C ALA A 69 -5.65 -12.52 3.57
N GLU A 70 -6.13 -11.40 4.13
CA GLU A 70 -7.06 -11.40 5.27
C GLU A 70 -8.29 -12.25 5.00
N LEU A 71 -8.87 -12.16 3.80
CA LEU A 71 -10.01 -12.99 3.40
C LEU A 71 -9.66 -14.49 3.34
N LEU A 72 -8.46 -14.86 2.86
CA LEU A 72 -7.99 -16.26 2.90
C LEU A 72 -7.82 -16.75 4.35
N TYR A 73 -7.29 -15.92 5.24
CA TYR A 73 -7.16 -16.26 6.66
C TYR A 73 -8.51 -16.41 7.35
N ALA A 74 -9.50 -15.56 7.02
CA ALA A 74 -10.86 -15.67 7.54
C ALA A 74 -11.53 -17.00 7.13
N GLY A 75 -11.27 -17.49 5.91
CA GLY A 75 -11.79 -18.78 5.43
C GLY A 75 -10.97 -20.00 5.85
N ARG A 76 -9.89 -19.84 6.62
CA ARG A 76 -8.93 -20.90 6.93
C ARG A 76 -9.57 -22.12 7.60
N GLU A 77 -10.32 -21.91 8.67
CA GLU A 77 -10.89 -23.01 9.46
C GLU A 77 -12.06 -23.65 8.75
N GLU A 78 -12.95 -22.85 8.17
CA GLU A 78 -14.16 -23.32 7.49
C GLU A 78 -13.83 -24.20 6.28
N LEU A 79 -12.83 -23.81 5.48
CA LEU A 79 -12.49 -24.48 4.22
C LEU A 79 -11.21 -25.31 4.31
N GLY A 80 -10.54 -25.33 5.46
CA GLY A 80 -9.25 -26.00 5.64
C GLY A 80 -8.14 -25.40 4.76
N LEU A 81 -8.13 -24.07 4.56
CA LEU A 81 -7.14 -23.42 3.70
C LEU A 81 -5.75 -23.41 4.34
N ASP A 82 -4.74 -23.36 3.49
CA ASP A 82 -3.38 -22.97 3.84
C ASP A 82 -3.06 -21.65 3.13
N PRO A 83 -3.38 -20.49 3.73
CA PRO A 83 -3.18 -19.18 3.09
C PRO A 83 -1.74 -18.94 2.65
N ALA A 84 -0.76 -19.36 3.46
CA ALA A 84 0.65 -19.21 3.15
C ALA A 84 1.05 -20.00 1.90
N ARG A 85 0.58 -21.25 1.77
CA ARG A 85 0.81 -22.07 0.58
C ARG A 85 0.05 -21.55 -0.65
N ILE A 86 -1.17 -21.05 -0.47
CA ILE A 86 -1.97 -20.45 -1.55
C ILE A 86 -1.26 -19.21 -2.11
N LEU A 87 -0.84 -18.29 -1.26
CA LEU A 87 -0.10 -17.08 -1.64
C LEU A 87 1.23 -17.42 -2.33
N SER A 88 1.93 -18.45 -1.85
CA SER A 88 3.13 -18.96 -2.52
C SER A 88 2.83 -19.51 -3.92
N ALA A 89 1.72 -20.25 -4.07
CA ALA A 89 1.29 -20.76 -5.37
C ALA A 89 0.90 -19.64 -6.35
N TRP A 90 0.35 -18.52 -5.88
CA TRP A 90 -0.02 -17.40 -6.75
C TRP A 90 1.16 -16.79 -7.50
N ARG A 91 2.38 -16.95 -6.99
CA ARG A 91 3.61 -16.50 -7.66
C ARG A 91 3.85 -17.22 -8.99
N GLN A 92 3.25 -18.39 -9.17
CA GLN A 92 3.47 -19.27 -10.32
C GLN A 92 2.28 -19.22 -11.28
N GLY A 93 2.46 -18.61 -12.44
CA GLY A 93 1.50 -18.65 -13.55
C GLY A 93 0.21 -17.84 -13.37
N THR A 94 -0.08 -17.29 -12.20
CA THR A 94 -1.28 -16.45 -12.01
C THR A 94 -1.09 -15.04 -12.55
N ILE A 95 -2.20 -14.34 -12.78
CA ILE A 95 -2.22 -12.96 -13.28
C ILE A 95 -1.66 -11.97 -12.26
N VAL A 96 -1.86 -12.22 -10.97
CA VAL A 96 -1.49 -11.28 -9.88
C VAL A 96 -0.03 -11.43 -9.43
N ARG A 97 0.80 -12.18 -10.14
CA ARG A 97 2.24 -12.28 -9.83
C ARG A 97 2.91 -10.91 -9.88
N SER A 98 3.71 -10.57 -8.87
CA SER A 98 4.45 -9.31 -8.79
C SER A 98 5.54 -9.37 -7.73
N PHE A 99 6.47 -8.40 -7.75
CA PHE A 99 7.47 -8.24 -6.70
C PHE A 99 6.83 -8.13 -5.29
N LEU A 100 5.72 -7.41 -5.17
CA LEU A 100 5.01 -7.26 -3.88
C LEU A 100 4.40 -8.59 -3.41
N LEU A 101 3.86 -9.39 -4.33
CA LEU A 101 3.35 -10.72 -4.01
C LEU A 101 4.48 -11.65 -3.55
N ASP A 102 5.66 -11.59 -4.17
CA ASP A 102 6.82 -12.36 -3.73
C ASP A 102 7.19 -12.02 -2.27
N ARG A 103 7.20 -10.73 -1.92
CA ARG A 103 7.46 -10.29 -0.54
C ARG A 103 6.36 -10.72 0.41
N LEU A 104 5.08 -10.61 0.01
CA LEU A 104 3.96 -11.06 0.83
C LEU A 104 4.07 -12.56 1.14
N ALA A 105 4.30 -13.37 0.11
CA ALA A 105 4.42 -14.82 0.24
C ALA A 105 5.61 -15.26 1.12
N GLU A 106 6.65 -14.43 1.21
CA GLU A 106 7.77 -14.63 2.14
C GLU A 106 7.37 -14.29 3.59
N VAL A 107 6.76 -13.12 3.83
CA VAL A 107 6.46 -12.68 5.21
C VAL A 107 5.37 -13.52 5.87
N VAL A 108 4.40 -14.05 5.11
CA VAL A 108 3.34 -14.92 5.66
C VAL A 108 3.83 -16.31 6.09
N GLN A 109 5.08 -16.68 5.80
CA GLN A 109 5.69 -17.90 6.34
C GLN A 109 6.19 -17.70 7.79
N GLY A 110 6.40 -16.45 8.20
CA GLY A 110 6.84 -16.09 9.55
C GLY A 110 5.68 -15.96 10.54
N PRO A 111 5.98 -15.85 11.84
CA PRO A 111 4.96 -15.57 12.85
C PRO A 111 4.37 -14.17 12.63
N LEU A 112 3.04 -14.08 12.62
CA LEU A 112 2.32 -12.81 12.53
C LEU A 112 1.87 -12.32 13.90
N GLU A 113 1.80 -13.24 14.87
CA GLU A 113 1.42 -12.97 16.24
C GLU A 113 2.42 -12.01 16.91
N GLY A 114 1.90 -10.99 17.61
CA GLY A 114 2.72 -9.99 18.29
C GLY A 114 3.18 -8.82 17.41
N ILE A 115 2.91 -8.85 16.11
CA ILE A 115 3.09 -7.69 15.23
C ILE A 115 1.92 -6.72 15.43
N ALA A 116 2.23 -5.45 15.71
CA ALA A 116 1.20 -4.42 15.86
C ALA A 116 0.52 -4.15 14.50
N PRO A 117 -0.82 -4.04 14.45
CA PRO A 117 -1.56 -3.73 13.22
C PRO A 117 -1.48 -2.22 12.92
N LEU A 118 -0.26 -1.70 12.75
CA LEU A 118 0.01 -0.30 12.51
C LEU A 118 0.89 -0.16 11.27
N VAL A 119 0.41 0.61 10.30
CA VAL A 119 1.11 0.88 9.05
C VAL A 119 1.32 2.38 8.90
N GLU A 120 2.58 2.79 8.87
CA GLU A 120 2.95 4.19 8.64
C GLU A 120 2.84 4.56 7.15
N ASP A 121 2.86 5.86 6.89
CA ASP A 121 2.95 6.40 5.53
C ASP A 121 4.04 7.46 5.45
N SER A 122 4.88 7.40 4.41
CA SER A 122 6.06 8.27 4.23
C SER A 122 5.76 9.63 3.59
N GLY A 123 4.50 9.87 3.20
CA GLY A 123 4.03 11.14 2.62
C GLY A 123 3.72 11.08 1.12
N GLU A 124 4.45 10.32 0.29
CA GLU A 124 4.21 10.32 -1.17
C GLU A 124 2.81 9.86 -1.56
N GLY A 125 2.24 8.90 -0.82
CA GLY A 125 0.84 8.48 -1.00
C GLY A 125 -0.15 9.63 -0.74
N ARG A 126 0.13 10.50 0.25
CA ARG A 126 -0.68 11.71 0.50
C ARG A 126 -0.57 12.69 -0.65
N TRP A 127 0.64 12.97 -1.11
CA TRP A 127 0.87 13.89 -2.22
C TRP A 127 0.18 13.41 -3.50
N ALA A 128 0.18 12.10 -3.78
CA ALA A 128 -0.52 11.53 -4.94
C ALA A 128 -2.03 11.77 -4.88
N VAL A 129 -2.66 11.55 -3.71
CA VAL A 129 -4.10 11.80 -3.51
C VAL A 129 -4.43 13.29 -3.60
N GLU A 130 -3.64 14.15 -2.96
CA GLU A 130 -3.81 15.61 -3.07
C GLU A 130 -3.72 16.09 -4.51
N GLU A 131 -2.76 15.56 -5.27
CA GLU A 131 -2.57 15.92 -6.67
C GLU A 131 -3.74 15.44 -7.54
N GLY A 132 -4.26 14.24 -7.29
CA GLY A 132 -5.50 13.76 -7.93
C GLY A 132 -6.66 14.73 -7.71
N LEU A 133 -6.84 15.22 -6.48
CA LEU A 133 -7.85 16.22 -6.16
C LEU A 133 -7.62 17.55 -6.91
N ARG A 134 -6.39 18.07 -6.93
CA ARG A 134 -6.05 19.31 -7.65
C ARG A 134 -6.33 19.21 -9.15
N ARG A 135 -6.16 18.03 -9.74
CA ARG A 135 -6.36 17.78 -11.18
C ARG A 135 -7.76 17.30 -11.55
N GLY A 136 -8.61 16.98 -10.58
CA GLY A 136 -9.91 16.35 -10.83
C GLY A 136 -9.80 14.91 -11.34
N VAL A 137 -8.73 14.19 -10.98
CA VAL A 137 -8.53 12.78 -11.33
C VAL A 137 -8.97 11.89 -10.16
N ALA A 138 -9.93 10.99 -10.41
CA ALA A 138 -10.42 10.08 -9.39
C ALA A 138 -9.40 8.97 -9.08
N LEU A 139 -9.00 8.84 -7.81
CA LEU A 139 -8.01 7.86 -7.34
C LEU A 139 -8.58 6.97 -6.22
N PRO A 140 -9.73 6.28 -6.42
CA PRO A 140 -10.43 5.60 -5.34
C PRO A 140 -9.58 4.55 -4.62
N ALA A 141 -8.85 3.70 -5.36
CA ALA A 141 -8.02 2.65 -4.75
C ALA A 141 -6.85 3.23 -3.93
N MET A 142 -6.16 4.26 -4.46
CA MET A 142 -5.04 4.89 -3.74
C MET A 142 -5.51 5.65 -2.50
N ALA A 143 -6.67 6.31 -2.59
CA ALA A 143 -7.27 7.01 -1.46
C ALA A 143 -7.68 6.04 -0.36
N GLN A 144 -8.32 4.91 -0.69
CA GLN A 144 -8.69 3.89 0.29
C GLN A 144 -7.46 3.27 0.96
N ALA A 145 -6.43 2.90 0.19
CA ALA A 145 -5.18 2.39 0.76
C ALA A 145 -4.50 3.38 1.71
N LEU A 146 -4.57 4.69 1.41
CA LEU A 146 -4.07 5.72 2.33
C LEU A 146 -4.92 5.81 3.60
N PHE A 147 -6.25 5.73 3.47
CA PHE A 147 -7.16 5.79 4.62
C PHE A 147 -6.98 4.57 5.52
N ALA A 148 -6.86 3.35 4.99
CA ALA A 148 -6.59 2.14 5.77
C ALA A 148 -5.37 2.30 6.68
N ARG A 149 -4.28 2.90 6.18
CA ARG A 149 -3.09 3.22 7.00
C ARG A 149 -3.41 4.19 8.14
N TRP A 150 -4.16 5.25 7.89
CA TRP A 150 -4.57 6.18 8.94
C TRP A 150 -5.46 5.54 9.99
N GLU A 151 -6.32 4.61 9.57
CA GLU A 151 -7.17 3.84 10.47
C GLU A 151 -6.34 2.93 11.38
N SER A 152 -5.33 2.25 10.82
CA SER A 152 -4.37 1.43 11.57
C SER A 152 -3.60 2.23 12.64
N GLN A 153 -3.42 3.54 12.42
CA GLN A 153 -2.76 4.45 13.37
C GLN A 153 -3.70 4.99 14.46
N GLY A 154 -4.91 4.43 14.60
CA GLY A 154 -5.88 4.84 15.62
C GLY A 154 -6.63 6.14 15.32
N ARG A 155 -6.48 6.73 14.12
CA ARG A 155 -7.19 7.98 13.75
C ARG A 155 -8.70 7.78 13.56
N ALA A 156 -9.17 6.54 13.58
CA ALA A 156 -10.56 6.16 13.42
C ALA A 156 -11.38 6.08 14.72
N GLY A 157 -10.75 6.22 15.90
CA GLY A 157 -11.42 5.95 17.18
C GLY A 157 -12.66 6.81 17.44
N LEU A 158 -12.56 8.14 17.27
CA LEU A 158 -13.69 9.05 17.56
C LEU A 158 -14.88 8.82 16.62
N ARG A 159 -14.64 8.70 15.30
CA ARG A 159 -15.73 8.52 14.32
C ARG A 159 -16.55 7.27 14.62
N PHE A 160 -15.90 6.15 14.97
CA PHE A 160 -16.60 4.90 15.23
C PHE A 160 -17.34 4.91 16.56
N ARG A 161 -16.78 5.56 17.60
CA ARG A 161 -17.49 5.80 18.86
C ARG A 161 -18.76 6.65 18.64
N LEU A 162 -18.66 7.73 17.87
CA LEU A 162 -19.82 8.57 17.55
C LEU A 162 -20.87 7.81 16.74
N LEU A 163 -20.46 7.02 15.74
CA LEU A 163 -21.39 6.18 14.97
C LEU A 163 -22.12 5.15 15.84
N ALA A 164 -21.41 4.50 16.77
CA ALA A 164 -22.03 3.59 17.73
C ALA A 164 -23.06 4.30 18.62
N LEU A 165 -22.72 5.49 19.13
CA LEU A 165 -23.63 6.30 19.94
C LEU A 165 -24.85 6.81 19.15
N LEU A 166 -24.68 7.19 17.89
CA LEU A 166 -25.81 7.60 17.02
C LEU A 166 -26.76 6.43 16.77
N ARG A 167 -26.22 5.22 16.54
CA ARG A 167 -27.02 3.98 16.42
C ARG A 167 -27.82 3.71 17.69
N ARG A 168 -27.24 3.96 18.87
CA ARG A 168 -27.99 3.90 20.13
C ARG A 168 -29.07 4.98 20.23
N ALA A 169 -28.71 6.23 19.94
CA ALA A 169 -29.58 7.38 20.14
C ALA A 169 -30.87 7.33 19.30
N PHE A 170 -30.78 6.86 18.05
CA PHE A 170 -31.95 6.80 17.16
C PHE A 170 -32.55 5.39 17.01
N GLY A 171 -31.73 4.34 17.13
CA GLY A 171 -32.13 2.96 16.86
C GLY A 171 -32.17 2.03 18.08
N GLY A 172 -31.80 2.53 19.27
CA GLY A 172 -31.76 1.73 20.49
C GLY A 172 -30.71 0.62 20.50
N HIS A 173 -29.72 0.65 19.58
CA HIS A 173 -28.66 -0.36 19.52
C HIS A 173 -27.74 -0.28 20.75
N ALA A 174 -27.34 -1.45 21.27
CA ALA A 174 -26.39 -1.54 22.37
C ALA A 174 -24.99 -1.03 21.98
N VAL A 175 -24.28 -0.44 22.96
CA VAL A 175 -22.90 0.05 22.81
C VAL A 175 -22.03 -0.67 23.81
N ARG A 176 -20.91 -1.22 23.32
CA ARG A 176 -19.89 -1.89 24.15
C ARG A 176 -18.91 -0.89 24.75
N ARG A 177 -18.40 -1.17 25.95
CA ARG A 177 -17.31 -0.41 26.57
C ARG A 177 -15.95 -0.92 26.09
N GLU A 178 -14.95 -0.06 26.14
CA GLU A 178 -13.58 -0.38 25.72
C GLU A 178 -12.93 -1.44 26.63
N ASP A 179 -13.33 -1.44 27.91
CA ASP A 179 -12.79 -2.34 28.94
C ASP A 179 -13.64 -3.60 29.17
N GLU A 180 -14.84 -3.67 28.59
CA GLU A 180 -15.80 -4.75 28.84
C GLU A 180 -16.36 -5.24 27.50
N GLY A 181 -16.06 -6.50 27.17
CA GLY A 181 -16.68 -7.24 26.07
C GLY A 181 -18.19 -7.49 26.25
N GLU A 182 -18.89 -6.72 27.09
CA GLU A 182 -20.32 -6.85 27.36
C GLU A 182 -21.06 -5.51 27.14
N ASN A 183 -22.26 -5.62 26.58
CA ASN A 183 -23.12 -4.49 26.27
C ASN A 183 -23.72 -3.88 27.53
N LEU A 184 -23.72 -2.55 27.63
CA LEU A 184 -24.58 -1.85 28.59
C LEU A 184 -26.04 -1.77 28.09
N PRO A 185 -27.03 -1.75 29.01
CA PRO A 185 -28.45 -1.65 28.67
C PRO A 185 -28.81 -0.33 27.96
#